data_AF-A0A453I4D3-F1
#
_entry.id   AF-A0A453I4D3-F1
#
_cell.length_a   1.000
_cell.length_b   1.000
_cell.length_c   1.000
_cell.angle_alpha   90.00
_cell.angle_beta   90.00
_cell.angle_gamma   90.00
#
_symmetry.space_group_name_H-M   'P 1'
#
loop_
_entity.id
_entity.type
_entity.pdbx_description
1 polymer ?
#
loop_
_entity_poly.entity_id
_entity_poly.type
_entity_poly.pdbx_seq_one_letter_code
_entity_poly.pdbx_strand_id
1 'polypeptide(L)'
;MSFDWEDLFPLVSVRKLVRDVSDHNPLLLSSSPVKTSPLHNREFRFELSWLKNEEFYLKAKSIWEQPVNASDPIDILNIKLKRIKKYFKGWGSHSF
;
A
#
# COMPACT_ATOMS: atom_id res chain seq x y z
N MET A 1 -16.38 -14.24 30.74
CA MET A 1 -16.89 -13.40 29.65
C MET A 1 -18.32 -13.86 29.41
N SER A 2 -19.29 -12.95 29.31
CA SER A 2 -20.68 -13.35 29.06
C SER A 2 -20.87 -13.48 27.56
N PHE A 3 -21.34 -14.63 27.09
CA PHE A 3 -21.62 -14.89 25.68
C PHE A 3 -22.56 -13.82 25.08
N ASP A 4 -23.55 -13.37 25.86
CA ASP A 4 -24.48 -12.32 25.47
C ASP A 4 -23.81 -11.01 25.04
N TRP A 5 -22.64 -10.68 25.63
CA TRP A 5 -21.92 -9.46 25.29
C TRP A 5 -21.15 -9.60 23.98
N GLU A 6 -20.55 -10.77 23.73
CA GLU A 6 -19.85 -11.05 22.47
C GLU A 6 -20.84 -11.07 21.29
N ASP A 7 -22.07 -11.55 21.50
CA ASP A 7 -23.15 -11.53 20.52
C ASP A 7 -23.63 -10.11 20.20
N LEU A 8 -23.69 -9.21 21.20
CA LEU A 8 -24.07 -7.81 21.00
C LEU A 8 -22.97 -6.99 20.31
N PHE A 9 -21.70 -7.40 20.45
CA PHE A 9 -20.54 -6.63 19.99
C PHE A 9 -19.51 -7.50 19.24
N PRO A 10 -19.89 -8.17 18.14
CA PRO A 10 -19.05 -9.19 17.49
C PRO A 10 -17.78 -8.62 16.84
N LEU A 11 -17.71 -7.30 16.64
CA LEU A 11 -16.55 -6.60 16.05
C LEU A 11 -15.62 -5.99 17.11
N VAL A 12 -15.98 -6.07 18.38
CA VAL A 12 -15.15 -5.54 19.45
C VAL A 12 -13.99 -6.48 19.72
N SER A 13 -12.78 -5.93 19.72
CA SER A 13 -11.57 -6.65 20.12
C SER A 13 -11.01 -6.07 21.40
N VAL A 14 -10.47 -6.94 22.26
CA VAL A 14 -9.78 -6.54 23.48
C VAL A 14 -8.35 -7.05 23.41
N ARG A 15 -7.37 -6.15 23.60
CA ARG A 15 -5.96 -6.52 23.68
C ARG A 15 -5.32 -6.02 24.98
N LYS A 16 -4.45 -6.85 25.53
CA LYS A 16 -3.65 -6.52 26.70
C LYS A 16 -2.48 -5.64 26.27
N LEU A 17 -2.31 -4.49 26.90
CA LEU A 17 -1.14 -3.63 26.69
C LEU A 17 0.01 -4.06 27.61
N VAL A 18 1.23 -3.72 27.19
CA VAL A 18 2.44 -3.98 27.99
C VAL A 18 2.37 -3.14 29.27
N ARG A 19 2.76 -3.74 30.40
CA ARG A 19 2.89 -3.04 31.67
C ARG A 19 4.13 -2.16 31.63
N ASP A 20 3.93 -0.86 31.81
CA ASP A 20 5.03 0.12 31.86
C ASP A 20 5.30 0.55 33.31
N VAL A 21 4.31 1.13 33.99
CA VAL A 21 4.51 1.74 35.33
C VAL A 21 3.41 1.42 36.36
N SER A 22 2.36 0.70 35.97
CA SER A 22 1.26 0.29 36.85
C SER A 22 1.34 -1.21 37.18
N ASP A 23 0.93 -1.56 38.40
CA ASP A 23 0.70 -2.92 38.87
C ASP A 23 -0.46 -3.61 38.12
N HIS A 24 -1.38 -2.82 37.54
CA HIS A 24 -2.47 -3.28 36.69
C HIS A 24 -2.07 -3.41 35.21
N ASN A 25 -2.73 -4.33 34.49
CA ASN A 25 -2.56 -4.48 33.04
C ASN A 25 -3.67 -3.71 32.32
N PRO A 26 -3.36 -2.60 31.62
CA PRO A 26 -4.38 -1.91 30.86
C PRO A 26 -4.91 -2.81 29.73
N LEU A 27 -6.23 -2.88 29.60
CA LEU A 27 -6.92 -3.54 28.51
C LEU A 27 -7.41 -2.48 27.53
N LEU A 28 -6.99 -2.57 26.28
CA LEU A 28 -7.50 -1.70 25.22
C LEU A 28 -8.67 -2.40 24.53
N LEU A 29 -9.84 -1.78 24.59
CA LEU A 29 -11.03 -2.18 23.88
C LEU A 29 -11.17 -1.34 22.60
N SER A 30 -11.34 -2.01 21.46
CA SER A 30 -11.52 -1.36 20.15
C SER A 30 -12.80 -1.85 19.50
N SER A 31 -13.74 -0.94 19.23
CA SER A 31 -15.00 -1.18 18.51
C SER A 31 -14.91 -0.97 16.99
N SER A 32 -13.81 -0.38 16.51
CA SER A 32 -13.53 -0.32 15.08
C SER A 32 -13.04 -1.69 14.62
N PRO A 33 -13.45 -2.17 13.43
CA PRO A 33 -12.82 -3.36 12.83
C PRO A 33 -11.31 -3.12 12.85
N VAL A 34 -10.57 -4.08 13.44
CA VAL A 34 -9.12 -4.11 13.32
C VAL A 34 -8.86 -3.98 11.83
N LYS A 35 -8.26 -2.87 11.41
CA LYS A 35 -7.81 -2.72 10.02
C LYS A 35 -6.70 -3.74 9.82
N THR A 36 -7.07 -5.00 9.60
CA THR A 36 -6.31 -5.95 8.80
C THR A 36 -6.42 -5.52 7.35
N SER A 37 -6.19 -4.23 7.07
CA SER A 37 -5.84 -3.86 5.71
C SER A 37 -4.54 -4.63 5.46
N PRO A 38 -4.49 -5.55 4.48
CA PRO A 38 -3.20 -6.03 4.02
C PRO A 38 -2.40 -4.77 3.71
N LEU A 39 -1.17 -4.64 4.26
CA LEU A 39 -0.29 -3.49 4.10
C LEU A 39 -0.65 -2.77 2.81
N HIS A 40 -1.40 -1.67 2.95
CA HIS A 40 -2.16 -1.00 1.89
C HIS A 40 -1.53 -1.30 0.54
N ASN A 41 -2.19 -2.12 -0.29
CA ASN A 41 -1.72 -2.50 -1.62
C ASN A 41 -1.37 -1.19 -2.34
N ARG A 42 -0.09 -0.80 -2.29
CA ARG A 42 0.29 0.61 -2.45
C ARG A 42 0.09 0.91 -3.90
N GLU A 43 -1.03 1.55 -4.19
CA GLU A 43 -1.38 1.99 -5.53
C GLU A 43 -0.17 2.70 -6.11
N PHE A 44 0.10 2.44 -7.39
CA PHE A 44 1.13 3.19 -8.06
C PHE A 44 0.66 4.64 -8.16
N ARG A 45 1.38 5.54 -7.51
CA ARG A 45 1.12 6.97 -7.56
C ARG A 45 2.27 7.63 -8.28
N PHE A 46 1.92 8.45 -9.26
CA PHE A 46 2.86 9.35 -9.89
C PHE A 46 3.17 10.50 -8.94
N GLU A 47 4.45 10.84 -8.78
CA GLU A 47 4.86 12.00 -7.99
C GLU A 47 5.31 13.13 -8.91
N LEU A 48 4.82 14.35 -8.67
CA LEU A 48 5.20 15.53 -9.44
C LEU A 48 6.70 15.87 -9.31
N SER A 49 7.33 15.43 -8.21
CA SER A 49 8.78 15.56 -8.00
C SER A 49 9.59 14.87 -9.10
N TRP A 50 9.07 13.81 -9.73
CA TRP A 50 9.78 13.10 -10.79
C TRP A 50 9.98 13.98 -12.03
N LEU A 51 9.06 14.90 -12.32
CA LEU A 51 9.18 15.84 -13.45
C LEU A 51 10.35 16.82 -13.28
N LYS A 52 10.83 17.02 -12.05
CA LYS A 52 11.99 17.86 -11.76
C LYS A 52 13.31 17.13 -11.99
N ASN A 53 13.28 15.81 -12.11
CA ASN A 53 14.47 15.01 -12.40
C ASN A 53 14.68 14.93 -13.91
N GLU A 54 15.82 15.44 -14.39
CA GLU A 54 16.15 15.50 -15.82
C GLU A 54 16.19 14.10 -16.48
N GLU A 55 16.48 13.05 -15.72
CA GLU A 55 16.53 11.68 -16.22
C GLU A 55 15.14 11.03 -16.33
N PHE A 56 14.10 11.62 -15.70
CA PHE A 56 12.77 11.00 -15.64
C PHE A 56 12.21 10.76 -17.04
N TYR A 57 12.20 11.81 -17.88
CA TYR A 57 11.64 11.71 -19.23
C TYR A 57 12.42 10.72 -20.09
N LEU A 58 13.76 10.76 -20.03
CA LEU A 58 14.62 9.86 -20.80
C LEU A 58 14.36 8.39 -20.44
N LYS A 59 14.23 8.08 -19.15
CA LYS A 59 13.95 6.72 -18.65
C LYS A 59 12.52 6.27 -18.96
N ALA A 60 11.53 7.16 -18.78
CA ALA A 60 10.15 6.85 -19.12
C ALA A 60 9.99 6.55 -20.63
N LYS A 61 10.62 7.36 -21.48
CA LYS A 61 10.62 7.18 -22.94
C LYS A 61 11.28 5.87 -23.34
N SER A 62 12.48 5.57 -22.82
CA SER A 62 13.18 4.33 -23.17
C SER A 62 12.40 3.08 -22.80
N ILE A 63 11.68 3.08 -21.67
CA ILE A 63 10.80 1.98 -21.26
C ILE A 63 9.57 1.89 -22.17
N TRP A 64 8.97 3.03 -22.53
CA TRP A 64 7.77 3.09 -23.37
C TRP A 64 8.02 2.60 -24.80
N GLU A 65 9.22 2.85 -25.34
CA GLU A 65 9.63 2.47 -26.70
C GLU A 65 10.05 1.00 -26.81
N GLN A 66 10.22 0.29 -25.70
CA GLN A 66 10.55 -1.13 -25.74
C GLN A 66 9.50 -1.94 -26.52
N PRO A 67 9.93 -2.87 -27.41
CA PRO A 67 9.01 -3.66 -28.19
C PRO A 67 8.09 -4.49 -27.29
N VAL A 68 6.85 -4.66 -27.75
CA VAL A 68 5.84 -5.47 -27.08
C VAL A 68 5.40 -6.56 -28.06
N ASN A 69 5.50 -7.81 -27.62
CA ASN A 69 5.05 -8.96 -28.39
C ASN A 69 3.57 -9.24 -28.08
N ALA A 70 2.69 -8.38 -28.60
CA ALA A 70 1.23 -8.53 -28.53
C ALA A 70 0.61 -7.85 -29.75
N SER A 71 -0.51 -8.38 -30.24
CA SER A 71 -1.28 -7.80 -31.36
C SER A 71 -2.46 -6.95 -30.88
N ASP A 72 -3.03 -7.28 -29.71
CA ASP A 72 -4.14 -6.54 -29.14
C ASP A 72 -3.69 -5.17 -28.59
N PRO A 73 -4.31 -4.06 -28.99
CA PRO A 73 -3.94 -2.72 -28.53
C PRO A 73 -4.05 -2.52 -27.02
N ILE A 74 -5.02 -3.17 -26.37
CA ILE A 74 -5.23 -3.06 -24.93
C ILE A 74 -4.12 -3.81 -24.18
N ASP A 75 -3.72 -4.98 -24.67
CA ASP A 75 -2.57 -5.72 -24.15
C ASP A 75 -1.27 -4.94 -24.31
N ILE A 76 -1.04 -4.32 -25.47
CA ILE A 76 0.13 -3.46 -25.70
C ILE A 76 0.18 -2.34 -24.67
N LEU A 77 -0.93 -1.62 -24.48
CA LEU A 77 -1.02 -0.53 -23.50
C LEU A 77 -0.78 -1.05 -22.08
N ASN A 78 -1.43 -2.14 -21.70
CA ASN A 78 -1.30 -2.76 -20.37
C ASN A 78 0.14 -3.18 -20.08
N ILE A 79 0.84 -3.77 -21.05
CA ILE A 79 2.24 -4.16 -20.92
C ILE A 79 3.12 -2.92 -20.71
N LYS A 80 2.93 -1.87 -21.51
CA LYS A 80 3.70 -0.62 -21.37
C LYS A 80 3.48 0.04 -20.01
N LEU A 81 2.22 0.15 -19.57
CA LEU A 81 1.88 0.70 -18.25
C LEU A 81 2.46 -0.14 -17.11
N LYS A 82 2.42 -1.48 -17.21
CA LYS A 82 3.03 -2.39 -16.22
C LYS A 82 4.55 -2.20 -16.14
N ARG A 83 5.25 -2.03 -17.27
CA ARG A 83 6.70 -1.77 -17.30
C ARG A 83 7.05 -0.46 -16.60
N ILE A 84 6.35 0.63 -16.94
CA ILE A 84 6.52 1.93 -16.27
C ILE A 84 6.27 1.79 -14.78
N LYS A 85 5.12 1.23 -14.38
CA LYS A 85 4.78 1.01 -12.97
C LYS A 85 5.85 0.22 -12.23
N LYS A 86 6.36 -0.86 -12.82
CA LYS A 86 7.38 -1.73 -12.19
C LYS A 86 8.68 -0.97 -11.97
N TYR A 87 9.12 -0.20 -12.95
CA TYR A 87 10.38 0.54 -12.88
C TYR A 87 10.32 1.72 -11.90
N PHE A 88 9.25 2.51 -11.97
CA PHE A 88 9.10 3.70 -11.14
C PHE A 88 8.57 3.43 -9.73
N LYS A 89 8.25 2.17 -9.41
CA LYS A 89 7.86 1.80 -8.05
C LYS A 89 9.05 2.02 -7.10
N GLY A 90 8.94 3.02 -6.22
CA GLY A 90 9.99 3.37 -5.27
C GLY A 90 11.09 4.28 -5.82
N TRP A 91 10.90 4.86 -7.01
CA TRP A 91 11.87 5.75 -7.66
C TRP A 91 12.27 6.96 -6.79
N GLY A 92 11.29 7.55 -6.09
CA GLY A 92 11.51 8.69 -5.18
C GLY A 92 11.85 8.31 -3.74
N SER A 93 11.86 7.01 -3.39
CA SER A 93 12.05 6.58 -2.00
C SER A 93 13.49 6.72 -1.47
N HIS A 94 14.46 7.02 -2.34
CA HIS A 94 15.86 7.22 -1.96
C HIS A 94 16.27 8.70 -1.94
N SER A 95 15.33 9.61 -2.22
CA SER A 95 15.60 11.06 -2.28
C SER A 95 15.22 11.82 -1.00
N PHE A 96 14.84 11.11 0.07
CA PHE A 96 14.52 11.67 1.39
C PHE A 96 14.96 10.73 2.51
#